data_AF-A0AA96X4M7-F1
#
_entry.id   AF-A0AA96X4M7-F1
#
_cell.length_a   1.000
_cell.length_b   1.000
_cell.length_c   1.000
_cell.angle_alpha   90.00
_cell.angle_beta   90.00
_cell.angle_gamma   90.00
#
_symmetry.space_group_name_H-M   'P 1'
#
loop_
_entity.id
_entity.type
_entity.pdbx_description
1 polymer ?
#
loop_
_entity_poly.entity_id
_entity_poly.type
_entity_poly.pdbx_seq_one_letter_code
_entity_poly.pdbx_strand_id
1 'polypeptide(L)'
;MYARGLLKDEKIAPCYEFGAFSIGKAEGITGTGGRQLILSGIKISNVQLHEQNFPQELPLKLLSVSGMGAGHLNISRQGVDFKDLQFKEIAGCFPSGYLDQGDHCFSFSSLMLEGNYRRGQGAELAVVRVNGITLLSPSGEELVHGESITLSHLLFTDTEWRFASGEATHFHFFERNPDSLDFDRHRWMADFKSLWVEGLSYYRPKKTLTIGFIDFLRPRFILLRDLSGKFPVARKINELRGFGGIDTFVFREKGSPPLLYHLGDLYLKHGTFSWVDYQDEFRARLPVRDINFNLSDLSNLAEHPLR
;
A
#
# COMPACT_ATOMS: atom_id res chain seq x y z
N MET A 1 -3.96 17.08 -25.09
CA MET A 1 -2.76 17.95 -24.95
C MET A 1 -1.68 17.07 -24.34
N TYR A 2 -0.57 16.82 -25.04
CA TYR A 2 0.48 15.91 -24.57
C TYR A 2 1.53 16.71 -23.78
N ALA A 3 1.71 16.39 -22.50
CA ALA A 3 2.76 16.97 -21.66
C ALA A 3 3.75 15.86 -21.26
N ARG A 4 5.05 16.12 -21.43
CA ARG A 4 6.11 15.19 -20.96
C ARG A 4 6.18 15.22 -19.44
N GLY A 5 6.20 14.02 -18.83
CA GLY A 5 6.08 13.81 -17.38
C GLY A 5 7.26 14.30 -16.54
N LEU A 6 6.96 14.58 -15.27
CA LEU A 6 7.85 15.08 -14.21
C LEU A 6 8.45 13.94 -13.34
N LEU A 7 8.34 12.68 -13.76
CA LEU A 7 8.93 11.53 -13.06
C LEU A 7 10.40 11.40 -13.46
N LYS A 8 11.25 11.35 -12.44
CA LYS A 8 12.70 11.57 -12.51
C LYS A 8 13.47 10.30 -12.86
N ASP A 9 13.00 9.55 -13.85
CA ASP A 9 13.71 8.41 -14.41
C ASP A 9 13.73 8.54 -15.94
N GLU A 10 14.90 8.80 -16.53
CA GLU A 10 15.06 9.02 -17.97
C GLU A 10 14.68 7.80 -18.83
N LYS A 11 14.46 6.65 -18.20
CA LYS A 11 13.99 5.41 -18.85
C LYS A 11 12.48 5.36 -19.09
N ILE A 12 11.70 6.22 -18.43
CA ILE A 12 10.25 6.11 -18.38
C ILE A 12 9.64 7.41 -18.89
N ALA A 13 9.04 7.37 -20.08
CA ALA A 13 8.44 8.53 -20.73
C ALA A 13 6.93 8.32 -20.95
N PRO A 14 6.12 8.31 -19.88
CA PRO A 14 4.72 7.98 -19.99
C PRO A 14 3.96 9.15 -20.63
N CYS A 15 3.02 8.80 -21.49
CA CYS A 15 2.12 9.71 -22.18
C CYS A 15 0.83 9.86 -21.37
N TYR A 16 0.41 11.11 -21.18
CA TYR A 16 -0.79 11.45 -20.44
C TYR A 16 -1.90 11.79 -21.41
N GLU A 17 -3.05 11.15 -21.22
CA GLU A 17 -4.30 11.48 -21.87
C GLU A 17 -5.28 11.98 -20.81
N PHE A 18 -5.99 13.06 -21.15
CA PHE A 18 -6.97 13.68 -20.27
C PHE A 18 -8.27 13.86 -21.06
N GLY A 19 -9.39 13.49 -20.44
CA GLY A 19 -10.72 13.78 -20.96
C GLY A 19 -11.13 15.24 -20.77
N ALA A 20 -12.44 15.45 -20.64
CA ALA A 20 -13.00 16.79 -20.41
C ALA A 20 -12.41 17.41 -19.13
N PHE A 21 -12.03 18.68 -19.27
CA PHE A 21 -11.37 19.49 -18.25
C PHE A 21 -12.15 20.78 -18.01
N SER A 22 -12.39 21.12 -16.75
CA SER A 22 -13.02 22.39 -16.37
C SER A 22 -12.34 22.99 -15.15
N ILE A 23 -12.23 24.32 -15.15
CA ILE A 23 -11.79 25.12 -14.00
C ILE A 23 -12.94 26.06 -13.66
N GLY A 24 -13.37 26.07 -12.41
CA GLY A 24 -14.38 27.02 -11.95
C GLY A 24 -13.84 28.45 -11.87
N LYS A 25 -12.67 28.61 -11.23
CA LYS A 25 -12.01 29.91 -11.05
C LYS A 25 -10.49 29.78 -11.15
N ALA A 26 -9.85 30.78 -11.77
CA ALA A 26 -8.40 30.91 -11.84
C ALA A 26 -7.97 32.34 -11.48
N GLU A 27 -7.05 32.47 -10.54
CA GLU A 27 -6.53 33.76 -10.06
C GLU A 27 -5.00 33.74 -10.01
N GLY A 28 -4.39 34.78 -10.57
CA GLY A 28 -2.94 34.99 -10.46
C GLY A 28 -2.65 36.00 -9.35
N ILE A 29 -1.85 35.62 -8.37
CA ILE A 29 -1.37 36.52 -7.31
C ILE A 29 0.12 36.68 -7.46
N THR A 30 0.61 37.91 -7.44
CA THR A 30 2.03 38.22 -7.42
C THR A 30 2.39 38.74 -6.04
N GLY A 31 3.21 38.00 -5.30
CA GLY A 31 3.68 38.37 -3.98
C GLY A 31 5.20 38.35 -3.87
N THR A 32 5.71 38.59 -2.66
CA THR A 32 7.15 38.52 -2.34
C THR A 32 7.77 37.15 -2.65
N GLY A 33 6.96 36.07 -2.63
CA GLY A 33 7.37 34.71 -3.02
C GLY A 33 7.25 34.39 -4.52
N GLY A 34 6.98 35.38 -5.37
CA GLY A 34 6.79 35.22 -6.81
C GLY A 34 5.33 35.07 -7.24
N ARG A 35 5.13 34.65 -8.49
CA ARG A 35 3.80 34.43 -9.07
C ARG A 35 3.21 33.11 -8.57
N GLN A 36 2.00 33.18 -8.04
CA GLN A 36 1.17 32.06 -7.64
C GLN A 36 -0.06 31.98 -8.54
N LEU A 37 -0.48 30.77 -8.86
CA LEU A 37 -1.71 30.49 -9.59
C LEU A 37 -2.64 29.70 -8.67
N ILE A 38 -3.75 30.34 -8.31
CA ILE A 38 -4.81 29.72 -7.53
C ILE A 38 -5.88 29.24 -8.50
N LEU A 39 -6.18 27.95 -8.42
CA LEU A 39 -7.23 27.30 -9.19
C LEU A 39 -8.28 26.75 -8.23
N SER A 40 -9.55 26.86 -8.55
CA SER A 40 -10.64 26.34 -7.72
C SER A 40 -11.72 25.66 -8.55
N GLY A 41 -12.35 24.64 -7.97
CA GLY A 41 -13.37 23.84 -8.64
C GLY A 41 -12.84 23.13 -9.89
N ILE A 42 -11.65 22.54 -9.81
CA ILE A 42 -11.05 21.80 -10.92
C ILE A 42 -11.75 20.46 -11.04
N LYS A 43 -12.08 20.07 -12.27
CA LYS A 43 -12.57 18.73 -12.60
C LYS A 43 -11.88 18.25 -13.88
N ILE A 44 -11.38 17.02 -13.83
CA ILE A 44 -10.79 16.32 -14.97
C ILE A 44 -11.46 14.96 -15.03
N SER A 45 -11.97 14.59 -16.21
CA SER A 45 -12.47 13.24 -16.46
C SER A 45 -11.41 12.41 -17.16
N ASN A 46 -11.43 11.10 -16.95
CA ASN A 46 -10.67 10.10 -17.70
C ASN A 46 -9.19 10.49 -17.86
N VAL A 47 -8.44 10.49 -16.75
CA VAL A 47 -6.99 10.63 -16.78
C VAL A 47 -6.41 9.25 -17.06
N GLN A 48 -5.63 9.12 -18.12
CA GLN A 48 -4.95 7.88 -18.45
C GLN A 48 -3.46 8.11 -18.64
N LEU A 49 -2.66 7.17 -18.15
CA LEU A 49 -1.22 7.13 -18.30
C LEU A 49 -0.86 5.88 -19.11
N HIS A 50 -0.21 6.10 -20.25
CA HIS A 50 0.17 5.06 -21.19
C HIS A 50 1.67 5.10 -21.45
N GLU A 51 2.26 3.95 -21.79
CA GLU A 51 3.64 3.86 -22.25
C GLU A 51 3.68 3.08 -23.57
N GLN A 52 4.51 3.53 -24.52
CA GLN A 52 4.54 2.98 -25.88
C GLN A 52 4.93 1.49 -25.91
N ASN A 53 5.69 1.01 -24.92
CA ASN A 53 6.15 -0.37 -24.79
C ASN A 53 5.58 -1.06 -23.54
N PHE A 54 4.37 -0.70 -23.12
CA PHE A 54 3.74 -1.32 -21.96
C PHE A 54 3.50 -2.82 -22.18
N PRO A 55 3.83 -3.71 -21.21
CA PRO A 55 3.67 -5.16 -21.39
C PRO A 55 2.23 -5.55 -21.75
N GLN A 56 2.05 -6.30 -22.84
CA GLN A 56 0.73 -6.70 -23.33
C GLN A 56 0.02 -7.71 -22.43
N GLU A 57 0.77 -8.38 -21.55
CA GLU A 57 0.27 -9.46 -20.70
C GLU A 57 -0.38 -8.94 -19.40
N LEU A 58 -0.26 -7.64 -19.12
CA LEU A 58 -0.86 -7.03 -17.95
C LEU A 58 -2.32 -6.61 -18.20
N PRO A 59 -3.24 -6.87 -17.25
CA PRO A 59 -4.67 -6.67 -17.45
C PRO A 59 -5.09 -5.19 -17.53
N LEU A 60 -4.24 -4.27 -17.03
CA LEU A 60 -4.51 -2.83 -17.03
C LEU A 60 -3.28 -2.05 -17.49
N LYS A 61 -3.53 -0.85 -18.00
CA LYS A 61 -2.50 0.12 -18.37
C LYS A 61 -1.79 0.69 -17.12
N LEU A 62 -0.76 1.51 -17.32
CA LEU A 62 0.08 2.02 -16.22
C LEU A 62 -0.72 2.74 -15.14
N LEU A 63 -1.66 3.61 -15.53
CA LEU A 63 -2.60 4.24 -14.61
C LEU A 63 -3.86 4.70 -15.37
N SER A 64 -5.02 4.56 -14.75
CA SER A 64 -6.29 5.12 -15.18
C SER A 64 -7.00 5.70 -13.96
N VAL A 65 -7.62 6.86 -14.14
CA VAL A 65 -8.46 7.52 -13.15
C VAL A 65 -9.70 8.05 -13.86
N SER A 66 -10.88 7.54 -13.50
CA SER A 66 -12.13 7.98 -14.14
C SER A 66 -12.45 9.46 -13.87
N GLY A 67 -12.08 9.96 -12.68
CA GLY A 67 -12.29 11.36 -12.34
C GLY A 67 -11.30 11.90 -11.33
N MET A 68 -10.83 13.12 -11.56
CA MET A 68 -10.04 13.92 -10.62
C MET A 68 -10.77 15.23 -10.35
N GLY A 69 -10.82 15.63 -9.09
CA GLY A 69 -11.37 16.92 -8.67
C GLY A 69 -10.50 17.58 -7.62
N ALA A 70 -10.46 18.91 -7.60
CA ALA A 70 -9.83 19.65 -6.51
C ALA A 70 -10.69 20.86 -6.16
N GLY A 71 -11.01 21.01 -4.87
CA GLY A 71 -11.68 22.20 -4.36
C GLY A 71 -10.80 23.44 -4.56
N HIS A 72 -9.51 23.30 -4.22
CA HIS A 72 -8.52 24.36 -4.33
C HIS A 72 -7.13 23.80 -4.62
N LEU A 73 -6.43 24.39 -5.60
CA LEU A 73 -5.00 24.20 -5.84
C LEU A 73 -4.29 25.56 -5.83
N ASN A 74 -3.22 25.71 -5.07
CA ASN A 74 -2.30 26.84 -5.18
C ASN A 74 -0.97 26.34 -5.75
N ILE A 75 -0.66 26.77 -6.97
CA ILE A 75 0.53 26.36 -7.70
C ILE A 75 1.54 27.51 -7.68
N SER A 76 2.75 27.22 -7.22
CA SER A 76 3.87 28.17 -7.19
C SER A 76 5.16 27.51 -7.68
N ARG A 77 6.23 28.30 -7.81
CA ARG A 77 7.56 27.75 -8.12
C ARG A 77 8.10 26.79 -7.06
N GLN A 78 7.66 26.95 -5.81
CA GLN A 78 8.13 26.14 -4.68
C GLN A 78 7.36 24.83 -4.52
N GLY A 79 6.18 24.73 -5.12
CA GLY A 79 5.34 23.54 -4.97
C GLY A 79 3.87 23.80 -5.20
N VAL A 80 3.06 22.84 -4.76
CA VAL A 80 1.61 22.84 -4.91
C VAL A 80 0.96 22.59 -3.56
N ASP A 81 0.08 23.47 -3.15
CA ASP A 81 -0.85 23.24 -2.04
C ASP A 81 -2.19 22.78 -2.61
N PHE A 82 -2.84 21.82 -1.97
CA PHE A 82 -4.10 21.28 -2.44
C PHE A 82 -5.04 20.96 -1.28
N LYS A 83 -6.32 21.29 -1.50
CA LYS A 83 -7.43 20.95 -0.61
C LYS A 83 -8.53 20.25 -1.37
N ASP A 84 -9.12 19.26 -0.72
CA ASP A 84 -10.15 18.39 -1.29
C ASP A 84 -9.72 17.80 -2.64
N LEU A 85 -8.46 17.37 -2.74
CA LEU A 85 -7.97 16.68 -3.93
C LEU A 85 -8.53 15.26 -3.91
N GLN A 86 -9.43 14.97 -4.83
CA GLN A 86 -10.15 13.71 -4.90
C GLN A 86 -9.91 13.04 -6.24
N PHE A 87 -9.73 11.73 -6.20
CA PHE A 87 -9.65 10.87 -7.35
C PHE A 87 -10.68 9.76 -7.20
N LYS A 88 -11.31 9.38 -8.30
CA LYS A 88 -12.33 8.33 -8.37
C LYS A 88 -11.86 7.24 -9.32
N GLU A 89 -12.09 5.99 -8.91
CA GLU A 89 -11.80 4.79 -9.70
C GLU A 89 -10.39 4.84 -10.29
N ILE A 90 -9.40 4.79 -9.38
CA ILE A 90 -8.00 4.66 -9.76
C ILE A 90 -7.76 3.18 -10.04
N ALA A 91 -7.12 2.84 -11.15
CA ALA A 91 -6.64 1.50 -11.39
C ALA A 91 -5.38 1.54 -12.23
N GLY A 92 -4.46 0.60 -12.05
CA GLY A 92 -3.26 0.53 -12.88
C GLY A 92 -2.44 -0.71 -12.60
N CYS A 93 -1.54 -1.04 -13.51
CA CYS A 93 -0.51 -2.04 -13.30
C CYS A 93 0.87 -1.41 -13.39
N PHE A 94 1.67 -1.57 -12.34
CA PHE A 94 3.08 -1.21 -12.35
C PHE A 94 3.88 -2.43 -12.81
N PRO A 95 4.57 -2.36 -13.96
CA PRO A 95 5.40 -3.45 -14.39
C PRO A 95 6.67 -3.55 -13.54
N SER A 96 7.30 -4.71 -13.56
CA SER A 96 8.52 -5.01 -12.82
C SER A 96 9.60 -3.95 -13.09
N GLY A 97 10.22 -3.45 -12.01
CA GLY A 97 11.22 -2.37 -12.06
C GLY A 97 10.67 -0.96 -11.80
N TYR A 98 9.35 -0.74 -11.78
CA TYR A 98 8.77 0.55 -11.37
C TYR A 98 8.80 0.78 -9.85
N LEU A 99 8.52 -0.26 -9.05
CA LEU A 99 8.47 -0.18 -7.59
C LEU A 99 9.33 -1.28 -6.92
N ASP A 100 9.26 -2.50 -7.44
CA ASP A 100 10.02 -3.67 -7.00
C ASP A 100 10.10 -4.71 -8.15
N GLN A 101 10.61 -5.91 -7.88
CA GLN A 101 10.48 -7.11 -8.68
C GLN A 101 9.03 -7.60 -8.66
N GLY A 102 8.44 -7.73 -9.85
CA GLY A 102 7.07 -8.21 -10.03
C GLY A 102 6.15 -7.16 -10.62
N ASP A 103 5.16 -7.61 -11.37
CA ASP A 103 4.11 -6.75 -11.86
C ASP A 103 2.99 -6.67 -10.81
N HIS A 104 2.52 -5.47 -10.51
CA HIS A 104 1.50 -5.27 -9.48
C HIS A 104 0.35 -4.46 -10.05
N CYS A 105 -0.83 -5.06 -10.05
CA CYS A 105 -2.05 -4.41 -10.49
C CYS A 105 -2.84 -4.00 -9.27
N PHE A 106 -3.34 -2.77 -9.23
CA PHE A 106 -4.08 -2.24 -8.10
C PHE A 106 -5.30 -1.47 -8.58
N SER A 107 -6.29 -1.34 -7.71
CA SER A 107 -7.39 -0.41 -7.88
C SER A 107 -7.83 0.18 -6.55
N PHE A 108 -8.30 1.43 -6.62
CA PHE A 108 -8.93 2.16 -5.53
C PHE A 108 -10.25 2.74 -6.02
N SER A 109 -11.33 2.53 -5.28
CA SER A 109 -12.62 3.18 -5.57
C SER A 109 -12.52 4.70 -5.43
N SER A 110 -11.78 5.18 -4.43
CA SER A 110 -11.50 6.62 -4.29
C SER A 110 -10.21 6.88 -3.50
N LEU A 111 -9.57 8.01 -3.80
CA LEU A 111 -8.47 8.57 -3.03
C LEU A 111 -8.75 10.05 -2.75
N MET A 112 -8.64 10.46 -1.49
CA MET A 112 -8.73 11.85 -1.07
C MET A 112 -7.43 12.27 -0.38
N LEU A 113 -6.90 13.42 -0.79
CA LEU A 113 -5.67 14.00 -0.27
C LEU A 113 -5.93 15.46 0.13
N GLU A 114 -5.33 15.86 1.25
CA GLU A 114 -5.18 17.27 1.63
C GLU A 114 -3.75 17.51 2.09
N GLY A 115 -3.14 18.60 1.63
CA GLY A 115 -1.80 18.96 2.05
C GLY A 115 -1.03 19.73 1.00
N ASN A 116 0.28 19.50 0.97
CA ASN A 116 1.16 20.20 0.07
C ASN A 116 2.30 19.30 -0.41
N TYR A 117 2.82 19.65 -1.59
CA TYR A 117 4.07 19.14 -2.11
C TYR A 117 5.03 20.31 -2.28
N ARG A 118 6.25 20.16 -1.77
CA ARG A 118 7.33 21.15 -1.89
C ARG A 118 8.49 20.53 -2.64
N ARG A 119 8.97 21.25 -3.66
CA ARG A 119 10.05 20.77 -4.52
C ARG A 119 11.33 20.57 -3.71
N GLY A 120 11.88 19.36 -3.76
CA GLY A 120 13.10 19.00 -3.03
C GLY A 120 12.91 18.71 -1.54
N GLN A 121 11.70 18.87 -1.00
CA GLN A 121 11.38 18.52 0.39
C GLN A 121 10.44 17.30 0.47
N GLY A 122 9.56 17.12 -0.52
CA GLY A 122 8.62 16.00 -0.56
C GLY A 122 7.17 16.44 -0.39
N ALA A 123 6.32 15.52 0.03
CA ALA A 123 4.90 15.76 0.29
C ALA A 123 4.62 15.74 1.80
N GLU A 124 3.83 16.70 2.27
CA GLU A 124 3.29 16.77 3.61
C GLU A 124 1.77 16.83 3.52
N LEU A 125 1.13 15.71 3.85
CA LEU A 125 -0.30 15.50 3.71
C LEU A 125 -0.95 15.54 5.09
N ALA A 126 -1.87 16.48 5.29
CA ALA A 126 -2.67 16.52 6.50
C ALA A 126 -3.53 15.27 6.64
N VAL A 127 -4.12 14.82 5.52
CA VAL A 127 -4.99 13.65 5.45
C VAL A 127 -4.77 12.90 4.13
N VAL A 128 -4.73 11.58 4.23
CA VAL A 128 -4.86 10.64 3.10
C VAL A 128 -6.00 9.69 3.42
N ARG A 129 -6.98 9.55 2.52
CA ARG A 129 -8.03 8.54 2.64
C ARG A 129 -8.12 7.74 1.36
N VAL A 130 -8.02 6.43 1.47
CA VAL A 130 -8.17 5.48 0.37
C VAL A 130 -9.37 4.60 0.67
N ASN A 131 -10.26 4.38 -0.30
CA ASN A 131 -11.40 3.46 -0.15
C ASN A 131 -11.44 2.45 -1.29
N GLY A 132 -11.96 1.26 -1.00
CA GLY A 132 -12.13 0.14 -1.93
C GLY A 132 -10.80 -0.24 -2.57
N ILE A 133 -9.89 -0.78 -1.75
CA ILE A 133 -8.55 -1.19 -2.12
C ILE A 133 -8.58 -2.61 -2.67
N THR A 134 -7.97 -2.80 -3.84
CA THR A 134 -7.69 -4.13 -4.38
C THR A 134 -6.27 -4.16 -4.91
N LEU A 135 -5.53 -5.23 -4.58
CA LEU A 135 -4.23 -5.54 -5.16
C LEU A 135 -4.31 -6.93 -5.78
N LEU A 136 -3.88 -7.03 -7.03
CA LEU A 136 -3.86 -8.25 -7.82
C LEU A 136 -2.43 -8.64 -8.16
N SER A 137 -2.20 -9.95 -8.28
CA SER A 137 -0.99 -10.52 -8.86
C SER A 137 -0.92 -10.22 -10.37
N PRO A 138 0.24 -10.45 -11.03
CA PRO A 138 0.32 -10.43 -12.49
C PRO A 138 -0.66 -11.39 -13.17
N SER A 139 -0.93 -12.55 -12.54
CA SER A 139 -1.88 -13.56 -13.01
C SER A 139 -3.35 -13.20 -12.77
N GLY A 140 -3.62 -12.04 -12.15
CA GLY A 140 -4.97 -11.54 -11.88
C GLY A 140 -5.59 -12.05 -10.58
N GLU A 141 -4.82 -12.73 -9.73
CA GLU A 141 -5.32 -13.25 -8.46
C GLU A 141 -5.38 -12.15 -7.40
N GLU A 142 -6.39 -12.18 -6.53
CA GLU A 142 -6.53 -11.18 -5.48
C GLU A 142 -5.55 -11.42 -4.31
N LEU A 143 -4.61 -10.50 -4.16
CA LEU A 143 -3.59 -10.51 -3.10
C LEU A 143 -4.03 -9.70 -1.89
N VAL A 144 -4.73 -8.59 -2.10
CA VAL A 144 -5.25 -7.75 -1.01
C VAL A 144 -6.63 -7.23 -1.40
N HIS A 145 -7.56 -7.32 -0.45
CA HIS A 145 -8.82 -6.62 -0.45
C HIS A 145 -8.89 -5.72 0.78
N GLY A 146 -9.35 -4.48 0.65
CA GLY A 146 -9.47 -3.57 1.79
C GLY A 146 -10.63 -2.58 1.63
N GLU A 147 -11.35 -2.31 2.71
CA GLU A 147 -12.42 -1.31 2.67
C GLU A 147 -11.86 0.11 2.67
N SER A 148 -11.01 0.45 3.63
CA SER A 148 -10.46 1.81 3.72
C SER A 148 -9.13 1.91 4.49
N ILE A 149 -8.33 2.90 4.12
CA ILE A 149 -7.15 3.36 4.84
C ILE A 149 -7.28 4.87 5.06
N THR A 150 -7.09 5.34 6.29
CA THR A 150 -6.95 6.76 6.62
C THR A 150 -5.63 7.01 7.31
N LEU A 151 -4.84 7.96 6.82
CA LEU A 151 -3.59 8.41 7.45
C LEU A 151 -3.69 9.91 7.79
N SER A 152 -3.17 10.29 8.95
CA SER A 152 -3.05 11.68 9.39
C SER A 152 -1.59 12.14 9.41
N HIS A 153 -1.37 13.38 8.98
CA HIS A 153 -0.05 14.02 9.00
C HIS A 153 1.06 13.16 8.35
N LEU A 154 0.78 12.62 7.15
CA LEU A 154 1.76 11.86 6.39
C LEU A 154 2.82 12.81 5.83
N LEU A 155 4.06 12.68 6.30
CA LEU A 155 5.23 13.23 5.62
C LEU A 155 5.87 12.11 4.78
N PHE A 156 6.12 12.43 3.52
CA PHE A 156 6.78 11.58 2.55
C PHE A 156 7.92 12.35 1.90
N THR A 157 9.15 11.95 2.22
CA THR A 157 10.37 12.51 1.63
C THR A 157 11.24 11.41 1.04
N ASP A 158 12.36 11.80 0.42
CA ASP A 158 13.34 10.85 -0.09
C ASP A 158 14.03 10.06 1.05
N THR A 159 14.05 10.61 2.27
CA THR A 159 14.76 10.04 3.43
C THR A 159 13.83 9.39 4.45
N GLU A 160 12.59 9.86 4.57
CA GLU A 160 11.70 9.48 5.66
C GLU A 160 10.25 9.41 5.21
N TRP A 161 9.56 8.38 5.68
CA TRP A 161 8.11 8.28 5.63
C TRP A 161 7.59 8.26 7.06
N ARG A 162 6.71 9.18 7.45
CA ARG A 162 6.12 9.19 8.79
C ARG A 162 4.67 9.61 8.76
N PHE A 163 3.85 9.08 9.65
CA PHE A 163 2.50 9.56 9.89
C PHE A 163 2.19 9.57 11.38
N ALA A 164 1.32 10.48 11.82
CA ALA A 164 0.96 10.61 13.22
C ALA A 164 0.01 9.48 13.65
N SER A 165 -1.01 9.20 12.83
CA SER A 165 -1.88 8.05 13.00
C SER A 165 -2.34 7.45 11.68
N GLY A 166 -2.68 6.17 11.71
CA GLY A 166 -3.21 5.43 10.58
C GLY A 166 -4.28 4.43 11.01
N GLU A 167 -5.36 4.34 10.25
CA GLU A 167 -6.41 3.35 10.44
C GLU A 167 -6.61 2.57 9.14
N ALA A 168 -6.63 1.25 9.23
CA ALA A 168 -7.02 0.35 8.14
C ALA A 168 -8.22 -0.49 8.59
N THR A 169 -9.26 -0.55 7.76
CA THR A 169 -10.54 -1.19 8.08
C THR A 169 -10.85 -2.29 7.08
N HIS A 170 -11.30 -3.45 7.60
CA HIS A 170 -11.69 -4.67 6.88
C HIS A 170 -10.73 -5.02 5.75
N PHE A 171 -9.64 -5.68 6.11
CA PHE A 171 -8.66 -6.17 5.14
C PHE A 171 -8.68 -7.67 5.06
N HIS A 172 -8.42 -8.16 3.85
CA HIS A 172 -8.20 -9.54 3.55
C HIS A 172 -6.96 -9.69 2.68
N PHE A 173 -6.21 -10.77 2.90
CA PHE A 173 -4.94 -11.00 2.25
C PHE A 173 -4.87 -12.42 1.70
N PHE A 174 -4.32 -12.49 0.49
CA PHE A 174 -3.99 -13.71 -0.24
C PHE A 174 -5.19 -14.64 -0.36
N GLU A 175 -6.04 -14.36 -1.34
CA GLU A 175 -7.19 -15.21 -1.62
C GLU A 175 -6.71 -16.60 -2.02
N ARG A 176 -7.35 -17.64 -1.50
CA ARG A 176 -7.11 -19.02 -1.91
C ARG A 176 -7.76 -19.27 -3.27
N ASN A 177 -7.37 -20.37 -3.90
CA ASN A 177 -7.95 -20.89 -5.12
C ASN A 177 -9.42 -21.26 -4.82
N PRO A 178 -10.38 -20.72 -5.59
CA PRO A 178 -11.80 -21.06 -5.48
C PRO A 178 -12.08 -22.57 -5.54
N ASP A 179 -11.24 -23.34 -6.23
CA ASP A 179 -11.37 -24.79 -6.37
C ASP A 179 -10.85 -25.58 -5.14
N SER A 180 -10.29 -24.89 -4.15
CA SER A 180 -9.74 -25.53 -2.94
C SER A 180 -10.83 -26.03 -1.99
N LEU A 181 -10.56 -27.18 -1.35
CA LEU A 181 -11.39 -27.67 -0.26
C LEU A 181 -11.45 -26.61 0.86
N ASP A 182 -12.66 -26.38 1.39
CA ASP A 182 -12.96 -25.36 2.40
C ASP A 182 -12.74 -23.89 1.98
N PHE A 183 -12.75 -23.57 0.68
CA PHE A 183 -12.65 -22.19 0.18
C PHE A 183 -13.63 -21.25 0.89
N ASP A 184 -14.91 -21.62 0.98
CA ASP A 184 -15.92 -20.78 1.64
C ASP A 184 -15.62 -20.47 3.11
N ARG A 185 -14.87 -21.35 3.80
CA ARG A 185 -14.54 -21.20 5.23
C ARG A 185 -13.19 -20.50 5.47
N HIS A 186 -12.30 -20.56 4.49
CA HIS A 186 -10.91 -20.10 4.59
C HIS A 186 -10.47 -19.34 3.35
N ARG A 187 -11.38 -18.60 2.70
CA ARG A 187 -11.13 -17.86 1.46
C ARG A 187 -9.85 -17.02 1.53
N TRP A 188 -9.58 -16.44 2.70
CA TRP A 188 -8.44 -15.57 2.95
C TRP A 188 -7.43 -16.24 3.89
N MET A 189 -6.14 -16.08 3.58
CA MET A 189 -5.04 -16.57 4.42
C MET A 189 -4.84 -15.71 5.66
N ALA A 190 -5.08 -14.41 5.52
CA ALA A 190 -5.16 -13.51 6.64
C ALA A 190 -6.27 -12.49 6.43
N ASP A 191 -6.88 -12.04 7.53
CA ASP A 191 -7.84 -10.95 7.51
C ASP A 191 -7.84 -10.21 8.85
N PHE A 192 -8.40 -9.02 8.87
CA PHE A 192 -8.65 -8.29 10.10
C PHE A 192 -9.81 -7.33 9.98
N LYS A 193 -10.41 -6.99 11.13
CA LYS A 193 -11.48 -5.98 11.20
C LYS A 193 -10.92 -4.57 11.19
N SER A 194 -9.95 -4.29 12.05
CA SER A 194 -9.38 -2.95 12.22
C SER A 194 -7.93 -3.03 12.66
N LEU A 195 -7.11 -2.17 12.08
CA LEU A 195 -5.72 -1.94 12.49
C LEU A 195 -5.54 -0.43 12.68
N TRP A 196 -5.22 -0.02 13.90
CA TRP A 196 -4.86 1.35 14.23
C TRP A 196 -3.38 1.41 14.58
N VAL A 197 -2.69 2.43 14.07
CA VAL A 197 -1.25 2.64 14.25
C VAL A 197 -1.00 4.09 14.63
N GLU A 198 -0.16 4.32 15.64
CA GLU A 198 0.29 5.67 16.02
C GLU A 198 1.80 5.81 15.94
N GLY A 199 2.24 6.97 15.48
CA GLY A 199 3.65 7.36 15.45
C GLY A 199 4.51 6.43 14.63
N LEU A 200 4.08 6.07 13.41
CA LEU A 200 4.92 5.31 12.49
C LEU A 200 5.93 6.25 11.83
N SER A 201 7.20 5.86 11.85
CA SER A 201 8.26 6.46 11.05
C SER A 201 9.14 5.38 10.42
N TYR A 202 9.55 5.60 9.18
CA TYR A 202 10.47 4.75 8.45
C TYR A 202 11.60 5.61 7.89
N TYR A 203 12.78 5.47 8.47
CA TYR A 203 13.99 6.15 8.03
C TYR A 203 14.75 5.29 7.03
N ARG A 204 14.68 5.68 5.75
CA ARG A 204 15.18 4.92 4.61
C ARG A 204 16.70 4.68 4.64
N PRO A 205 17.56 5.68 4.97
CA PRO A 205 19.01 5.48 4.93
C PRO A 205 19.53 4.37 5.87
N LYS A 206 18.88 4.17 7.03
CA LYS A 206 19.21 3.09 7.96
C LYS A 206 18.25 1.90 7.91
N LYS A 207 17.22 1.97 7.06
CA LYS A 207 16.11 1.00 7.01
C LYS A 207 15.53 0.74 8.40
N THR A 208 15.22 1.82 9.12
CA THR A 208 14.71 1.74 10.50
C THR A 208 13.23 2.08 10.52
N LEU A 209 12.42 1.13 10.99
CA LEU A 209 10.98 1.28 11.22
C LEU A 209 10.72 1.47 12.72
N THR A 210 10.10 2.58 13.09
CA THR A 210 9.63 2.81 14.46
C THR A 210 8.13 2.94 14.44
N ILE A 211 7.45 2.25 15.35
CA ILE A 211 6.01 2.38 15.54
C ILE A 211 5.77 2.57 17.03
N GLY A 212 5.09 3.66 17.40
CA GLY A 212 4.78 3.94 18.80
C GLY A 212 3.77 2.95 19.36
N PHE A 213 2.64 2.80 18.67
CA PHE A 213 1.53 1.97 19.15
C PHE A 213 0.79 1.30 18.00
N ILE A 214 0.32 0.08 18.24
CA ILE A 214 -0.54 -0.69 17.35
C ILE A 214 -1.72 -1.25 18.14
N ASP A 215 -2.94 -0.98 17.70
CA ASP A 215 -4.16 -1.68 18.14
C ASP A 215 -4.72 -2.51 16.99
N PHE A 216 -4.72 -3.84 17.17
CA PHE A 216 -5.07 -4.80 16.15
C PHE A 216 -6.30 -5.62 16.57
N LEU A 217 -7.43 -5.36 15.92
CA LEU A 217 -8.72 -5.95 16.25
C LEU A 217 -9.11 -7.08 15.29
N ARG A 218 -9.42 -8.23 15.90
CA ARG A 218 -9.85 -9.46 15.23
C ARG A 218 -8.92 -9.87 14.08
N PRO A 219 -7.59 -9.87 14.26
CA PRO A 219 -6.73 -10.45 13.26
C PRO A 219 -6.97 -11.96 13.18
N ARG A 220 -7.11 -12.47 11.98
CA ARG A 220 -7.16 -13.88 11.68
C ARG A 220 -5.98 -14.23 10.79
N PHE A 221 -5.19 -15.21 11.19
CA PHE A 221 -4.04 -15.68 10.43
C PHE A 221 -4.04 -17.20 10.32
N ILE A 222 -3.71 -17.69 9.13
CA ILE A 222 -3.37 -19.09 8.87
C ILE A 222 -1.83 -19.19 8.91
N LEU A 223 -1.30 -19.77 9.99
CA LEU A 223 0.12 -19.99 10.23
C LEU A 223 0.57 -21.32 9.62
N LEU A 224 1.75 -21.29 9.01
CA LEU A 224 2.22 -22.34 8.10
C LEU A 224 3.62 -22.78 8.48
N ARG A 225 3.86 -24.09 8.40
CA ARG A 225 5.18 -24.70 8.58
C ARG A 225 5.55 -25.51 7.35
N ASP A 226 6.84 -25.53 7.02
CA ASP A 226 7.38 -26.44 6.03
C ASP A 226 7.43 -27.87 6.57
N LEU A 227 7.88 -28.82 5.73
CA LEU A 227 8.01 -30.23 6.09
C LEU A 227 8.98 -30.47 7.26
N SER A 228 9.83 -29.49 7.59
CA SER A 228 10.75 -29.52 8.72
C SER A 228 10.20 -28.81 9.97
N GLY A 229 8.94 -28.36 9.95
CA GLY A 229 8.32 -27.63 11.04
C GLY A 229 8.75 -26.16 11.15
N LYS A 230 9.46 -25.61 10.17
CA LYS A 230 9.94 -24.21 10.16
C LYS A 230 8.99 -23.32 9.37
N PHE A 231 8.84 -22.06 9.74
CA PHE A 231 8.00 -21.09 9.00
C PHE A 231 8.62 -20.77 7.62
N PRO A 232 7.98 -21.11 6.49
CA PRO A 232 8.49 -20.79 5.17
C PRO A 232 7.73 -19.57 4.61
N VAL A 233 8.26 -18.36 4.81
CA VAL A 233 7.48 -17.13 4.56
C VAL A 233 7.31 -16.78 3.07
N ALA A 234 8.21 -17.17 2.18
CA ALA A 234 8.17 -16.70 0.78
C ALA A 234 7.89 -17.77 -0.29
N ARG A 235 8.22 -19.05 -0.03
CA ARG A 235 8.25 -20.09 -1.09
C ARG A 235 6.95 -20.88 -1.30
N LYS A 236 5.93 -20.70 -0.45
CA LYS A 236 4.78 -21.62 -0.39
C LYS A 236 3.40 -20.94 -0.44
N ILE A 237 3.35 -19.62 -0.53
CA ILE A 237 2.06 -18.90 -0.51
C ILE A 237 1.16 -19.36 -1.67
N ASN A 238 1.69 -19.52 -2.88
CA ASN A 238 0.89 -19.95 -4.03
C ASN A 238 0.45 -21.43 -3.96
N GLU A 239 1.33 -22.34 -3.53
CA GLU A 239 0.96 -23.74 -3.26
C GLU A 239 -0.17 -23.84 -2.23
N LEU A 240 -0.14 -23.01 -1.18
CA LEU A 240 -1.11 -23.01 -0.09
C LEU A 240 -2.43 -22.35 -0.44
N ARG A 241 -2.36 -21.35 -1.31
CA ARG A 241 -3.52 -20.82 -1.98
C ARG A 241 -4.10 -21.88 -2.91
N GLY A 242 -3.39 -22.95 -3.30
CA GLY A 242 -3.91 -23.99 -4.18
C GLY A 242 -3.70 -23.67 -5.66
N PHE A 243 -2.84 -22.70 -5.96
CA PHE A 243 -2.33 -22.43 -7.30
C PHE A 243 -1.05 -23.26 -7.48
N GLY A 244 -1.21 -24.55 -7.80
CA GLY A 244 -0.09 -25.44 -8.08
C GLY A 244 0.47 -25.22 -9.49
N GLY A 245 1.80 -25.11 -9.62
CA GLY A 245 2.49 -25.03 -10.91
C GLY A 245 3.34 -23.77 -11.10
N ILE A 246 4.66 -23.98 -11.11
CA ILE A 246 5.77 -23.05 -11.43
C ILE A 246 5.78 -21.73 -10.65
N ASP A 247 6.43 -21.76 -9.48
CA ASP A 247 7.21 -20.60 -9.04
C ASP A 247 8.66 -21.02 -8.87
N THR A 248 9.43 -20.86 -9.93
CA THR A 248 10.86 -20.56 -9.79
C THR A 248 11.01 -19.14 -9.24
N PHE A 249 10.53 -18.89 -8.02
CA PHE A 249 10.93 -17.72 -7.27
C PHE A 249 12.38 -17.97 -6.85
N VAL A 250 13.33 -17.51 -7.67
CA VAL A 250 14.74 -17.49 -7.33
C VAL A 250 14.90 -16.43 -6.24
N PHE A 251 14.67 -16.83 -4.99
CA PHE A 251 15.07 -16.06 -3.84
C PHE A 251 16.60 -15.93 -3.89
N ARG A 252 17.08 -14.85 -4.49
CA ARG A 252 18.45 -14.40 -4.29
C ARG A 252 18.47 -13.77 -2.91
N GLU A 253 18.88 -14.57 -1.94
CA GLU A 253 19.40 -14.08 -0.67
C GLU A 253 20.69 -13.28 -0.97
N LYS A 254 20.54 -12.09 -1.55
CA LYS A 254 21.60 -11.09 -1.52
C LYS A 254 21.57 -10.52 -0.12
N GLY A 255 22.71 -10.62 0.58
CA GLY A 255 22.97 -10.12 1.94
C GLY A 255 22.66 -8.64 2.13
N SER A 256 21.38 -8.30 2.01
CA SER A 256 20.85 -6.99 2.29
C SER A 256 20.81 -6.84 3.80
N PRO A 257 21.30 -5.73 4.34
CA PRO A 257 21.21 -5.48 5.77
C PRO A 257 19.74 -5.59 6.21
N PRO A 258 19.47 -6.26 7.35
CA PRO A 258 18.11 -6.52 7.81
C PRO A 258 17.38 -5.20 8.08
N LEU A 259 16.05 -5.23 7.95
CA LEU A 259 15.20 -4.16 8.44
C LEU A 259 15.40 -4.03 9.96
N LEU A 260 15.74 -2.83 10.41
CA LEU A 260 15.78 -2.50 11.82
C LEU A 260 14.39 -2.04 12.25
N TYR A 261 13.91 -2.48 13.41
CA TYR A 261 12.59 -2.10 13.90
C TYR A 261 12.56 -1.88 15.41
N HIS A 262 11.66 -0.99 15.83
CA HIS A 262 11.22 -0.79 17.19
C HIS A 262 9.69 -0.62 17.21
N LEU A 263 9.01 -1.44 17.99
CA LEU A 263 7.57 -1.39 18.21
C LEU A 263 7.35 -1.11 19.70
N GLY A 264 6.76 0.05 20.02
CA GLY A 264 6.51 0.48 21.38
C GLY A 264 5.49 -0.42 22.07
N ASP A 265 4.24 -0.38 21.64
CA ASP A 265 3.17 -1.20 22.20
C ASP A 265 2.32 -1.84 21.09
N LEU A 266 1.98 -3.12 21.25
CA LEU A 266 1.12 -3.87 20.35
C LEU A 266 0.00 -4.55 21.14
N TYR A 267 -1.23 -4.09 20.93
CA TYR A 267 -2.43 -4.67 21.52
C TYR A 267 -3.15 -5.48 20.47
N LEU A 268 -3.22 -6.78 20.67
CA LEU A 268 -3.97 -7.68 19.82
C LEU A 268 -5.23 -8.13 20.56
N LYS A 269 -6.41 -7.91 19.94
CA LYS A 269 -7.71 -8.23 20.52
C LYS A 269 -8.48 -9.22 19.66
N HIS A 270 -9.02 -10.26 20.27
CA HIS A 270 -9.84 -11.28 19.60
C HIS A 270 -9.16 -11.98 18.41
N GLY A 271 -7.86 -12.23 18.51
CA GLY A 271 -7.11 -12.91 17.46
C GLY A 271 -7.53 -14.35 17.25
N THR A 272 -7.54 -14.79 16.00
CA THR A 272 -7.76 -16.18 15.62
C THR A 272 -6.58 -16.71 14.82
N PHE A 273 -5.90 -17.73 15.33
CA PHE A 273 -4.73 -18.31 14.68
C PHE A 273 -4.99 -19.78 14.39
N SER A 274 -4.89 -20.15 13.11
CA SER A 274 -5.08 -21.51 12.64
C SER A 274 -3.76 -22.06 12.11
N TRP A 275 -3.45 -23.31 12.43
CA TRP A 275 -2.23 -23.97 11.96
C TRP A 275 -2.58 -24.96 10.84
N VAL A 276 -1.78 -24.95 9.78
CA VAL A 276 -1.83 -25.98 8.74
C VAL A 276 -0.46 -26.66 8.68
N ASP A 277 -0.47 -27.98 8.92
CA ASP A 277 0.70 -28.86 8.81
C ASP A 277 0.56 -29.70 7.52
N TYR A 278 1.67 -29.91 6.81
CA TYR A 278 1.74 -30.67 5.56
C TYR A 278 1.89 -32.19 5.77
N GLN A 279 1.98 -32.68 7.01
CA GLN A 279 2.25 -34.10 7.27
C GLN A 279 1.05 -35.06 7.13
N ASP A 280 -0.09 -34.65 6.54
CA ASP A 280 -1.32 -35.47 6.35
C ASP A 280 -1.89 -36.16 7.62
N GLU A 281 -1.26 -36.04 8.80
CA GLU A 281 -1.66 -36.77 10.02
C GLU A 281 -2.32 -35.92 11.10
N PHE A 282 -2.35 -34.58 10.97
CA PHE A 282 -2.98 -33.74 11.98
C PHE A 282 -3.98 -32.75 11.37
N ARG A 283 -5.27 -33.12 11.48
CA ARG A 283 -6.40 -32.19 11.51
C ARG A 283 -6.01 -30.99 12.37
N ALA A 284 -6.21 -29.77 11.85
CA ALA A 284 -6.10 -28.50 12.57
C ALA A 284 -6.41 -28.70 14.06
N ARG A 285 -5.38 -28.80 14.91
CA ARG A 285 -5.55 -28.98 16.35
C ARG A 285 -6.07 -27.67 16.90
N LEU A 286 -7.40 -27.56 16.91
CA LEU A 286 -8.25 -26.49 17.44
C LEU A 286 -7.79 -25.06 17.09
N PRO A 287 -8.57 -24.28 16.31
CA PRO A 287 -8.23 -22.87 16.11
C PRO A 287 -8.08 -22.20 17.47
N VAL A 288 -6.95 -21.53 17.72
CA VAL A 288 -6.80 -20.73 18.93
C VAL A 288 -7.56 -19.43 18.66
N ARG A 289 -8.72 -19.31 19.32
CA ARG A 289 -9.67 -18.20 19.14
C ARG A 289 -9.61 -17.26 20.33
N ASP A 290 -10.03 -16.03 20.09
CA ASP A 290 -10.13 -14.98 21.10
C ASP A 290 -8.82 -14.73 21.87
N ILE A 291 -7.67 -14.84 21.17
CA ILE A 291 -6.40 -14.48 21.77
C ILE A 291 -6.39 -12.97 21.98
N ASN A 292 -6.13 -12.56 23.21
CA ASN A 292 -5.82 -11.18 23.55
C ASN A 292 -4.41 -11.15 24.11
N PHE A 293 -3.54 -10.32 23.57
CA PHE A 293 -2.22 -10.12 24.15
C PHE A 293 -1.76 -8.67 24.02
N ASN A 294 -0.86 -8.31 24.92
CA ASN A 294 -0.14 -7.06 24.89
C ASN A 294 1.35 -7.41 24.83
N LEU A 295 2.06 -6.86 23.84
CA LEU A 295 3.51 -6.90 23.74
C LEU A 295 4.03 -5.47 23.79
N SER A 296 5.08 -5.25 24.56
CA SER A 296 5.73 -3.94 24.69
C SER A 296 7.22 -4.06 24.37
N ASP A 297 7.77 -3.00 23.79
CA ASP A 297 9.19 -2.78 23.50
C ASP A 297 9.83 -3.89 22.65
N LEU A 298 9.15 -4.31 21.57
CA LEU A 298 9.70 -5.28 20.63
C LEU A 298 10.70 -4.59 19.69
N SER A 299 11.96 -5.01 19.74
CA SER A 299 13.04 -4.35 18.99
C SER A 299 14.10 -5.34 18.52
N ASN A 300 14.70 -5.04 17.37
CA ASN A 300 15.98 -5.66 16.96
C ASN A 300 17.12 -4.63 16.83
N LEU A 301 16.94 -3.44 17.42
CA LEU A 301 17.99 -2.42 17.50
C LEU A 301 19.05 -2.86 18.50
N ALA A 302 20.33 -2.76 18.11
CA ALA A 302 21.46 -3.13 18.97
C ALA A 302 21.52 -2.36 20.31
N GLU A 303 20.85 -1.21 20.39
CA GLU A 303 20.81 -0.32 21.54
C GLU A 303 19.71 -0.69 22.56
N HIS A 304 18.76 -1.56 22.18
CA HIS A 304 17.70 -2.04 23.08
C HIS A 304 18.06 -3.45 23.59
N PRO A 305 18.27 -3.65 24.90
CA PRO A 305 18.59 -4.98 25.41
C PRO A 305 17.40 -5.91 25.21
N LEU A 306 17.67 -7.09 24.65
CA LEU A 306 16.78 -8.25 24.76
C LEU A 306 16.57 -8.49 26.27
N ARG A 307 15.43 -8.07 26.81
CA ARG A 307 15.02 -8.42 28.18
C ARG A 307 14.35 -9.79 28.19
#